data_AF-A0A1S8FGG2-F1
#
_entry.id   AF-A0A1S8FGG2-F1
#
_cell.length_a   1.000
_cell.length_b   1.000
_cell.length_c   1.000
_cell.angle_alpha   90.00
_cell.angle_beta   90.00
_cell.angle_gamma   90.00
#
_symmetry.space_group_name_H-M   'P 1'
#
loop_
_entity.id
_entity.type
_entity.pdbx_description
1 polymer ?
#
loop_
_entity_poly.entity_id
_entity_poly.type
_entity_poly.pdbx_seq_one_letter_code
_entity_poly.pdbx_strand_id
1 'polypeptide(L)' 'MNKHQVEGRVDQATGKVKEVAGRVVGNEKLETEGLADQLKGKTQAGYGDAKENLKDSARKAIDKI' A
#
# COMPACT_ATOMS: atom_id res chain seq x y z
N MET A 1 -8.13 9.73 5.37
CA MET A 1 -7.59 8.48 4.79
C MET A 1 -8.56 7.97 3.76
N ASN A 2 -8.14 7.93 2.51
CA ASN A 2 -8.97 7.38 1.44
C ASN A 2 -8.96 5.84 1.46
N LYS A 3 -9.94 5.22 0.79
CA LYS A 3 -10.11 3.76 0.76
C LYS A 3 -8.84 3.04 0.28
N HIS A 4 -8.12 3.64 -0.67
CA HIS A 4 -6.89 3.09 -1.24
C HIS A 4 -5.72 3.04 -0.24
N GLN A 5 -5.57 4.03 0.64
CA GLN A 5 -4.58 3.98 1.71
C GLN A 5 -4.87 2.88 2.73
N VAL A 6 -6.15 2.65 3.07
CA VAL A 6 -6.55 1.58 3.99
C VAL A 6 -6.28 0.22 3.38
N GLU A 7 -6.69 0.01 2.13
CA GLU A 7 -6.46 -1.23 1.39
C GLU A 7 -4.95 -1.53 1.27
N GLY A 8 -4.13 -0.53 0.93
CA GLY A 8 -2.67 -0.68 0.87
C GLY A 8 -2.02 -1.03 2.22
N ARG A 9 -2.56 -0.56 3.35
CA ARG A 9 -2.09 -0.95 4.68
C ARG A 9 -2.49 -2.37 5.06
N VAL A 10 -3.68 -2.81 4.67
CA VAL A 10 -4.15 -4.19 4.88
C VAL A 10 -3.31 -5.17 4.07
N ASP A 11 -2.99 -4.83 2.81
CA ASP A 11 -2.13 -5.66 1.96
C ASP A 11 -0.70 -5.75 2.52
N GLN A 12 -0.15 -4.64 3.04
CA GLN A 12 1.13 -4.66 3.73
C GLN A 12 1.14 -5.55 4.98
N ALA A 13 0.10 -5.46 5.81
CA ALA A 13 -0.01 -6.28 7.02
C ALA A 13 -0.12 -7.77 6.65
N THR A 14 -0.96 -8.10 5.67
CA THR A 14 -1.15 -9.46 5.17
C THR A 14 0.15 -10.02 4.58
N GLY A 15 0.86 -9.23 3.78
CA GLY A 15 2.14 -9.64 3.20
C GLY A 15 3.22 -9.88 4.26
N LYS A 16 3.26 -9.07 5.32
CA LYS A 16 4.20 -9.28 6.44
C LYS A 16 3.92 -10.55 7.23
N VAL A 17 2.63 -10.89 7.41
CA VAL A 17 2.24 -12.16 8.03
C VAL A 17 2.68 -13.34 7.17
N LYS A 18 2.47 -13.29 5.85
CA LYS A 18 2.93 -14.35 4.92
C LYS A 18 4.44 -14.48 4.89
N GLU A 19 5.18 -13.37 4.91
CA GLU A 19 6.66 -13.38 4.98
C GLU A 19 7.15 -14.12 6.23
N VAL A 20 6.64 -13.72 7.39
CA VAL A 20 7.03 -14.31 8.68
C VAL A 20 6.62 -15.78 8.75
N ALA A 21 5.38 -16.10 8.36
CA ALA A 21 4.91 -17.48 8.33
C ALA A 21 5.76 -18.34 7.39
N GLY A 22 6.08 -17.83 6.19
CA GLY A 22 6.93 -18.50 5.20
C GLY A 22 8.32 -18.81 5.76
N ARG A 23 8.96 -17.82 6.39
CA ARG A 23 10.27 -18.02 7.03
C ARG A 23 10.21 -19.04 8.17
N VAL A 24 9.16 -18.99 9.00
CA VAL A 24 9.00 -19.90 10.14
C VAL A 24 8.80 -21.35 9.69
N VAL A 25 8.02 -21.58 8.62
CA VAL A 25 7.73 -22.93 8.11
C VAL A 25 8.68 -23.38 6.99
N GLY A 26 9.68 -22.57 6.63
CA GLY A 26 10.64 -22.87 5.56
C GLY A 26 10.01 -22.88 4.15
N ASN A 27 8.97 -22.09 3.90
CA ASN A 27 8.28 -22.01 2.62
C ASN A 27 8.65 -20.70 1.88
N GLU A 28 9.62 -20.79 0.98
CA GLU A 28 10.09 -19.67 0.13
C GLU A 28 8.97 -19.05 -0.72
N LYS A 29 8.02 -19.86 -1.20
CA LYS A 29 6.90 -19.34 -1.99
C LYS A 29 6.03 -18.40 -1.16
N LEU A 30 5.71 -18.80 0.07
CA LEU A 30 4.91 -18.00 0.98
C LEU A 30 5.65 -16.73 1.42
N GLU A 31 6.98 -16.81 1.60
CA GLU A 31 7.82 -15.64 1.85
C GLU A 31 7.79 -14.64 0.69
N THR A 32 7.95 -15.15 -0.53
CA THR A 32 7.95 -14.34 -1.76
C THR A 32 6.59 -13.70 -2.04
N GLU A 33 5.50 -14.45 -1.85
CA GLU A 33 4.13 -13.91 -1.94
C GLU A 33 3.91 -12.79 -0.92
N GLY A 34 4.43 -12.95 0.31
CA GLY A 34 4.37 -11.92 1.35
C GLY A 34 5.13 -10.63 0.98
N LEU A 35 6.32 -10.76 0.40
CA LEU A 35 7.09 -9.63 -0.12
C LEU A 35 6.38 -8.92 -1.27
N ALA A 36 5.78 -9.66 -2.19
CA ALA A 36 5.04 -9.11 -3.32
C ALA A 36 3.80 -8.31 -2.86
N ASP A 37 3.03 -8.85 -1.90
CA ASP A 37 1.86 -8.17 -1.33
C ASP A 37 2.26 -6.88 -0.58
N GLN A 38 3.37 -6.91 0.17
CA GLN A 38 3.92 -5.69 0.80
C GLN A 38 4.31 -4.63 -0.23
N LEU A 39 4.97 -5.05 -1.31
CA LEU A 39 5.39 -4.14 -2.36
C LEU A 39 4.17 -3.50 -3.02
N LYS A 40 3.17 -4.32 -3.41
CA LYS A 40 1.93 -3.86 -4.01
C LYS A 40 1.19 -2.86 -3.12
N GLY A 41 1.05 -3.16 -1.82
CA GLY A 41 0.40 -2.27 -0.87
C GLY A 41 1.13 -0.93 -0.69
N LYS A 42 2.48 -0.92 -0.71
CA LYS A 42 3.28 0.32 -0.71
C LYS A 42 3.04 1.15 -1.97
N THR A 43 3.01 0.51 -3.14
CA THR A 43 2.78 1.19 -4.42
C THR A 43 1.36 1.78 -4.49
N GLN A 44 0.34 1.05 -4.03
CA GLN A 44 -1.04 1.54 -3.97
C GLN A 44 -1.20 2.72 -3.00
N ALA A 45 -0.57 2.65 -1.83
CA ALA A 45 -0.60 3.75 -0.86
C ALA A 45 0.10 5.01 -1.43
N GLY A 46 1.31 4.86 -1.98
CA GLY A 46 2.06 5.97 -2.56
C GLY A 46 1.37 6.61 -3.77
N TYR A 47 0.75 5.82 -4.64
CA TYR A 47 -0.06 6.34 -5.75
C TYR A 47 -1.31 7.07 -5.27
N GLY A 48 -1.98 6.53 -4.25
CA GLY A 48 -3.13 7.17 -3.61
C GLY A 48 -2.78 8.53 -3.01
N ASP A 49 -1.66 8.62 -2.30
CA ASP A 49 -1.17 9.87 -1.69
C ASP A 49 -0.77 10.91 -2.74
N ALA A 50 -0.09 10.49 -3.81
CA ALA A 50 0.25 11.38 -4.92
C ALA A 50 -0.98 11.96 -5.62
N LYS A 51 -1.99 11.12 -5.88
CA LYS A 51 -3.25 11.54 -6.50
C LYS A 51 -4.05 12.48 -5.60
N GLU A 52 -4.09 12.21 -4.29
CA GLU A 52 -4.78 13.04 -3.31
C GLU A 52 -4.09 14.41 -3.18
N ASN A 53 -2.76 14.47 -3.10
CA ASN A 53 -1.98 15.71 -3.06
C ASN A 53 -2.18 16.58 -4.31
N LEU A 54 -2.21 15.97 -5.50
CA LEU A 54 -2.51 16.67 -6.75
C LEU A 54 -3.93 17.23 -6.75
N LYS A 55 -4.90 16.43 -6.30
CA LYS A 55 -6.31 16.84 -6.24
C LYS A 55 -6.52 17.99 -5.24
N ASP A 56 -5.88 17.94 -4.08
CA ASP A 56 -5.93 19.00 -3.08
C ASP A 56 -5.25 20.28 -3.58
N SER A 57 -4.12 20.16 -4.28
CA SER A 57 -3.43 21.30 -4.88
C SER A 57 -4.28 21.96 -5.97
N ALA A 58 -4.89 21.17 -6.84
CA ALA A 58 -5.80 21.67 -7.87
C ALA A 58 -7.05 22.33 -7.27
N ARG A 59 -7.62 21.73 -6.21
CA ARG A 59 -8.80 22.28 -5.52
C ARG A 59 -8.49 23.61 -4.83
N LYS A 60 -7.34 23.72 -4.15
CA LYS A 60 -6.85 24.99 -3.57
C LYS A 60 -6.62 26.08 -4.62
N ALA A 61 -6.20 25.71 -5.83
CA ALA A 61 -6.02 26.67 -6.92
C ALA A 61 -7.35 27.20 -7.45
N ILE A 62 -8.37 26.33 -7.53
CA ILE A 62 -9.73 26.71 -7.97
C ILE A 62 -10.43 27.58 -6.93
N ASP A 63 -10.34 27.26 -5.62
CA ASP A 63 -10.96 28.07 -4.54
C ASP A 63 -10.36 29.47 -4.40
N LYS A 64 -9.20 29.74 -5.01
CA LYS A 64 -8.48 31.02 -4.91
C LYS A 64 -8.78 31.97 -6.06
N ILE A 65 -9.58 31.54 -7.04
CA ILE A 65 -10.09 32.31 -8.19
C ILE A 65 -11.54 32.69 -7.90
#